data_AF-A0A836FF68-F1
#
_entry.id   AF-A0A836FF68-F1
#
_cell.length_a   1.000
_cell.length_b   1.000
_cell.length_c   1.000
_cell.angle_alpha   90.00
_cell.angle_beta   90.00
_cell.angle_gamma   90.00
#
_symmetry.space_group_name_H-M   'P 1'
#
loop_
_entity.id
_entity.type
_entity.pdbx_description
1 polymer ?
#
loop_
_entity_poly.entity_id
_entity_poly.type
_entity_poly.pdbx_seq_one_letter_code
_entity_poly.pdbx_strand_id
1 'polypeptide(L)' 'MRSIKIPCPNPNCRSVFAWKKNLISHLRYQCGQQPRFKCPYCDYLCKIKTDVRKHIRVKHQNYDVHVIDIFQQKSG' A
#
# COMPACT_ATOMS: atom_id res chain seq x y z
N MET A 1 18.20 -8.29 21.75
CA MET A 1 18.76 -7.75 20.50
C MET A 1 17.98 -6.51 20.10
N ARG A 2 18.60 -5.33 19.96
CA ARG A 2 17.91 -4.12 19.47
C ARG A 2 17.74 -4.24 17.94
N SER A 3 16.51 -4.34 17.47
CA SER A 3 16.20 -4.33 16.03
C SER A 3 16.59 -2.97 15.44
N ILE A 4 17.53 -2.95 14.51
CA ILE A 4 17.93 -1.72 13.80
C ILE A 4 16.74 -1.28 12.94
N LYS A 5 16.16 -0.13 13.30
CA LYS A 5 15.07 0.51 12.54
C LYS A 5 15.69 1.42 11.49
N ILE A 6 15.46 1.11 10.23
CA ILE A 6 15.95 1.86 9.07
C ILE A 6 14.79 2.70 8.52
N PRO A 7 14.78 4.03 8.74
CA PRO A 7 13.75 4.91 8.20
C PRO A 7 13.93 5.11 6.70
N CYS A 8 12.84 5.44 6.02
CA CYS A 8 12.89 5.90 4.64
C CYS A 8 13.63 7.25 4.54
N PRO A 9 14.54 7.45 3.56
CA PRO A 9 15.23 8.73 3.36
C PRO A 9 14.33 9.85 2.80
N ASN A 10 13.12 9.54 2.32
CA ASN A 10 12.19 10.55 1.82
C ASN A 10 11.50 11.28 2.98
N PRO A 11 11.64 12.61 3.13
CA PRO A 11 11.06 13.37 4.24
C PRO A 11 9.52 13.34 4.27
N ASN A 12 8.88 13.10 3.12
CA ASN A 12 7.43 12.94 3.03
C ASN A 12 6.95 11.50 3.33
N CYS A 13 7.86 10.61 3.74
CA CYS A 13 7.56 9.21 4.02
C CYS A 13 7.97 8.83 5.44
N ARG A 14 6.99 8.40 6.25
CA ARG A 14 7.20 7.99 7.66
C ARG A 14 7.42 6.48 7.83
N SER A 15 7.69 5.75 6.75
CA SER A 15 7.87 4.29 6.80
C SER A 15 9.23 3.89 7.40
N VAL A 16 9.22 2.86 8.23
CA VAL A 16 10.41 2.34 8.94
C VAL A 16 10.51 0.83 8.73
N PHE A 17 11.72 0.33 8.48
CA PHE A 17 11.96 -1.06 8.11
C PHE A 17 13.00 -1.71 9.03
N ALA A 18 12.81 -2.99 9.35
CA ALA A 18 13.81 -3.77 10.08
C ALA A 18 15.00 -4.20 9.21
N TRP A 19 14.82 -4.27 7.88
CA TRP A 19 15.83 -4.78 6.94
C TRP A 19 15.99 -3.89 5.71
N LYS A 20 17.23 -3.77 5.23
CA LYS A 20 17.58 -2.98 4.04
C LYS A 20 16.84 -3.43 2.77
N LYS A 21 16.65 -4.74 2.59
CA LYS A 21 15.90 -5.30 1.44
C LYS A 21 14.46 -4.77 1.37
N ASN A 22 13.81 -4.60 2.53
CA ASN A 22 12.44 -4.08 2.60
C ASN A 22 12.42 -2.58 2.27
N LEU A 23 13.39 -1.81 2.77
CA LEU A 23 13.55 -0.40 2.42
C LEU A 23 13.77 -0.22 0.91
N ILE A 24 14.66 -1.00 0.29
CA ILE A 24 14.95 -0.92 -1.16
C ILE A 24 13.68 -1.19 -1.97
N SER A 25 12.93 -2.24 -1.63
CA SER A 25 11.66 -2.55 -2.30
C SER A 25 10.64 -1.41 -2.13
N HIS A 26 10.51 -0.88 -0.91
CA HIS A 26 9.66 0.28 -0.64
C HIS A 26 10.06 1.49 -1.49
N LEU A 27 11.35 1.83 -1.56
CA LEU A 27 11.84 2.94 -2.36
C LEU A 27 11.53 2.77 -3.85
N ARG A 28 11.71 1.56 -4.37
CA ARG A 28 11.49 1.27 -5.80
C ARG A 28 10.01 1.29 -6.20
N TYR A 29 9.11 0.80 -5.35
CA TYR A 29 7.73 0.51 -5.76
C TYR A 29 6.64 1.27 -5.01
N GLN A 30 6.95 1.96 -3.91
CA GLN A 30 5.93 2.60 -3.07
C GLN A 30 6.25 4.03 -2.64
N CYS A 31 7.52 4.31 -2.36
CA CYS A 31 7.94 5.65 -1.99
C CYS A 31 7.72 6.60 -3.18
N GLY A 32 7.10 7.74 -2.93
CA GLY A 32 6.75 8.70 -3.99
C GLY A 32 5.68 8.27 -4.98
N GLN A 33 5.21 7.02 -4.95
CA GLN A 33 4.14 6.54 -5.84
C GLN A 33 2.77 7.02 -5.34
N GLN A 34 1.87 7.37 -6.26
CA GLN A 34 0.49 7.70 -5.93
C GLN A 34 -0.29 6.41 -5.58
N PRO A 35 -1.31 6.50 -4.71
CA PRO A 35 -2.17 5.34 -4.44
C PRO A 35 -2.85 4.88 -5.72
N ARG A 36 -2.75 3.59 -6.02
CA ARG A 36 -3.26 2.97 -7.26
C ARG A 36 -4.52 2.14 -7.03
N PHE A 37 -4.70 1.66 -5.81
CA PHE A 37 -5.76 0.72 -5.48
C PHE A 37 -6.79 1.42 -4.58
N LYS A 38 -8.04 1.45 -5.03
CA LYS A 38 -9.18 2.03 -4.30
C LYS A 38 -10.10 0.92 -3.77
N CYS A 39 -10.62 1.11 -2.58
CA CYS A 39 -11.74 0.32 -2.07
C CYS A 39 -13.03 0.67 -2.83
N PRO A 40 -13.82 -0.30 -3.31
CA PRO A 40 -15.11 0.00 -3.97
C PRO A 40 -16.18 0.51 -3.00
N TYR A 41 -16.01 0.30 -1.69
CA TYR A 41 -17.04 0.58 -0.68
C TYR A 41 -16.77 1.85 0.14
N CYS A 42 -15.61 2.50 -0.03
CA CYS A 42 -15.25 3.75 0.65
C CYS A 42 -14.10 4.48 -0.06
N ASP A 43 -13.71 5.64 0.45
CA ASP A 43 -12.62 6.44 -0.13
C ASP A 43 -11.21 5.99 0.30
N TYR A 44 -11.08 4.77 0.83
CA TYR A 44 -9.77 4.21 1.16
C TYR A 44 -8.95 3.94 -0.10
N LEU A 45 -7.77 4.56 -0.15
CA LEU A 45 -6.81 4.51 -1.25
C LEU A 45 -5.47 3.98 -0.74
N CYS A 46 -4.88 3.04 -1.45
CA CYS A 46 -3.60 2.46 -1.08
C CYS A 46 -2.70 2.20 -2.30
N LYS A 47 -1.40 2.11 -2.05
CA LYS A 47 -0.39 1.77 -3.06
C LYS A 47 -0.27 0.26 -3.28
N ILE A 48 -0.84 -0.54 -2.37
CA ILE A 48 -0.70 -1.99 -2.34
C ILE A 48 -2.08 -2.67 -2.40
N LYS A 49 -2.27 -3.56 -3.36
CA LYS A 49 -3.53 -4.32 -3.54
C LYS A 49 -3.87 -5.17 -2.32
N THR A 50 -2.87 -5.80 -1.68
CA THR A 50 -3.08 -6.66 -0.51
C THR A 50 -3.63 -5.89 0.69
N ASP A 51 -3.25 -4.62 0.83
CA ASP A 51 -3.70 -3.80 1.97
C ASP A 51 -5.15 -3.35 1.78
N VAL A 52 -5.58 -3.07 0.55
CA VAL A 52 -7.01 -2.82 0.27
C VAL A 52 -7.84 -4.07 0.56
N ARG A 53 -7.38 -5.27 0.18
CA ARG A 53 -8.09 -6.52 0.50
C ARG A 53 -8.22 -6.75 2.01
N LYS A 54 -7.14 -6.52 2.77
CA LYS A 54 -7.18 -6.62 4.24
C LYS A 54 -8.14 -5.59 4.83
N HIS A 55 -8.10 -4.35 4.33
CA HIS A 55 -9.02 -3.30 4.72
C HIS A 55 -10.49 -3.74 4.52
N ILE A 56 -10.84 -4.30 3.34
CA ILE A 56 -12.20 -4.79 3.07
C ILE A 56 -12.59 -5.89 4.06
N ARG A 57 -11.72 -6.88 4.27
CA ARG A 57 -12.01 -7.96 5.23
C ARG A 57 -12.26 -7.47 6.66
N VAL A 58 -11.65 -6.37 7.08
CA VAL A 58 -11.79 -5.85 8.46
C VAL A 58 -12.92 -4.83 8.58
N LYS A 59 -13.05 -3.92 7.61
CA LYS A 59 -13.99 -2.78 7.62
C LYS A 59 -15.29 -3.04 6.87
N HIS A 60 -15.29 -3.99 5.96
CA HIS A 60 -16.39 -4.36 5.07
C HIS A 60 -16.62 -5.89 5.11
N GLN A 61 -16.75 -6.45 6.31
CA GLN A 61 -16.81 -7.90 6.57
C GLN A 61 -17.91 -8.65 5.80
N ASN A 62 -18.97 -7.94 5.41
CA ASN A 62 -20.12 -8.51 4.68
C ASN A 62 -20.09 -8.22 3.16
N TYR A 63 -18.99 -7.66 2.65
CA TYR A 63 -18.84 -7.32 1.24
C TYR A 63 -17.82 -8.22 0.54
N ASP A 64 -17.95 -8.35 -0.78
CA ASP A 64 -16.98 -9.07 -1.60
C ASP A 64 -15.60 -8.40 -1.58
N VAL A 65 -14.53 -9.19 -1.61
CA VAL A 65 -13.16 -8.67 -1.53
C VAL A 65 -12.65 -8.26 -2.92
N HIS A 66 -13.22 -7.18 -3.44
CA HIS A 66 -12.84 -6.59 -4.73
C HIS A 66 -12.00 -5.31 -4.58
N VAL A 67 -11.02 -5.10 -5.47
CA VAL A 67 -10.12 -3.92 -5.43
C VAL A 67 -10.13 -3.23 -6.79
N ILE A 68 -10.43 -1.94 -6.80
CA ILE A 68 -10.42 -1.13 -8.01
C ILE A 68 -8.99 -0.63 -8.27
N ASP A 69 -8.47 -0.87 -9.47
CA ASP A 69 -7.19 -0.32 -9.93
C ASP A 69 -7.45 0.94 -10.74
N ILE A 70 -7.16 2.11 -10.16
CA ILE A 70 -7.47 3.41 -10.79
C ILE A 70 -6.54 3.74 -11.97
N PHE A 71 -5.47 2.97 -12.17
CA PHE A 71 -4.52 3.18 -13.27
C PHE A 71 -4.73 2.20 -14.44
N GLN A 72 -5.60 1.18 -14.33
CA GLN A 72 -5.84 0.19 -15.38
C GLN A 72 -7.11 0.41 -16.22
N GLN A 73 -7.59 1.65 -16.37
CA GLN A 73 -8.59 1.96 -17.40
C GLN A 73 -7.95 2.06 -18.81
N LYS A 74 -7.38 0.95 -19.30
CA LYS A 74 -7.12 0.71 -20.73
C LYS A 74 -7.11 -0.80 -20.99
N SER A 75 -8.26 -1.31 -21.44
CA SER A 75 -8.39 -2.30 -22.51
C SER A 75 -9.85 -2.27 -22.95
N GLY A 76 -10.07 -1.78 -24.18
CA GLY A 76 -11.29 -2.07 -24.93
C GLY A 76 -11.28 -3.49 -25.46
#